data_AF-A0AAD7GFV3-F1
#
_entry.id   AF-A0AAD7GFV3-F1
#
_cell.length_a   1.000
_cell.length_b   1.000
_cell.length_c   1.000
_cell.angle_alpha   90.00
_cell.angle_beta   90.00
_cell.angle_gamma   90.00
#
_symmetry.space_group_name_H-M   'P 1'
#
loop_
_entity.id
_entity.type
_entity.pdbx_description
1 polymer ?
#
loop_
_entity_poly.entity_id
_entity_poly.type
_entity_poly.pdbx_seq_one_letter_code
_entity_poly.pdbx_strand_id
1 'polypeptide(L)'
;RSSPVHFYHIKAHSVNHHNDAADAAAKAGADLPLPTTTYTALRAPPPTGCSQVPTTTLKVFCDIPESPAQPAVPSHDPLAPNLSSGSGAHRKRNPLQRAHLKRLTDAASNSAAFWNVYRGMADPKPRAPAVSLADLAACFEKRMNTAQSPPPEFNMEYKRAVEERAQNIPFPSGDPNSEDQTFNERLSEEDIEWAKEHLESHCKSSVGLDRRSYQEVAEIENDVLCKLINECGSK
;
A
#
# COMPACT_ATOMS: atom_id res chain seq x y z
N ARG A 1 -27.59 -29.28 -2.77
CA ARG A 1 -26.25 -29.68 -2.29
C ARG A 1 -25.87 -28.71 -1.17
N SER A 2 -25.84 -29.18 0.08
CA SER A 2 -25.43 -28.37 1.23
C SER A 2 -23.96 -28.71 1.50
N SER A 3 -23.09 -27.70 1.53
CA SER A 3 -21.69 -27.86 1.91
C SER A 3 -21.50 -27.27 3.30
N PRO A 4 -20.79 -27.95 4.22
CA PRO A 4 -20.53 -27.42 5.54
C PRO A 4 -19.60 -26.22 5.45
N VAL A 5 -19.99 -25.12 6.09
CA VAL A 5 -19.14 -23.93 6.28
C VAL A 5 -18.40 -24.12 7.59
N HIS A 6 -17.07 -24.12 7.53
CA HIS A 6 -16.19 -24.19 8.69
C HIS A 6 -15.60 -22.81 8.95
N PHE A 7 -15.89 -22.25 10.12
CA PHE A 7 -15.26 -21.01 10.58
C PHE A 7 -14.02 -21.37 11.39
N TYR A 8 -12.86 -20.89 10.92
CA TYR A 8 -11.61 -21.01 11.66
C TYR A 8 -11.37 -19.70 12.40
N HIS A 9 -11.39 -19.78 13.74
CA HIS A 9 -11.00 -18.64 14.58
C HIS A 9 -9.47 -18.51 14.56
N ILE A 10 -8.97 -17.60 13.74
CA ILE A 10 -7.56 -17.23 13.74
C ILE A 10 -7.38 -16.19 14.85
N LYS A 11 -6.64 -16.54 15.90
CA LYS A 11 -6.26 -15.62 16.98
C LYS A 11 -5.22 -14.65 16.42
N ALA A 12 -5.66 -13.64 15.68
CA ALA A 12 -4.78 -12.84 14.85
C ALA A 12 -3.77 -11.99 15.64
N HIS A 13 -3.98 -11.72 16.94
CA HIS A 13 -3.16 -10.73 17.66
C HIS A 13 -2.98 -11.03 19.15
N SER A 14 -2.70 -12.28 19.56
CA SER A 14 -2.26 -12.48 20.94
C SER A 14 -0.97 -11.69 21.19
N VAL A 15 -0.93 -10.88 22.25
CA VAL A 15 0.20 -10.04 22.72
C VAL A 15 0.26 -8.61 22.13
N ASN A 16 -0.71 -8.15 21.33
CA ASN A 16 -0.79 -6.73 20.96
C ASN A 16 -1.75 -5.97 21.90
N HIS A 17 -1.21 -5.36 22.96
CA HIS A 17 -1.97 -4.62 23.95
C HIS A 17 -2.83 -3.48 23.37
N HIS A 18 -2.40 -2.83 22.29
CA HIS A 18 -3.19 -1.79 21.63
C HIS A 18 -4.44 -2.37 20.97
N ASN A 19 -4.32 -3.57 20.40
CA ASN A 19 -5.44 -4.23 19.76
C ASN A 19 -6.42 -4.82 20.78
N ASP A 20 -5.90 -5.39 21.88
CA ASP A 20 -6.73 -5.83 23.00
C ASP A 20 -7.53 -4.65 23.60
N ALA A 21 -6.90 -3.47 23.71
CA ALA A 21 -7.58 -2.25 24.15
C ALA A 21 -8.61 -1.74 23.14
N ALA A 22 -8.33 -1.81 21.84
CA ALA A 22 -9.28 -1.46 20.79
C ALA A 22 -10.49 -2.39 20.77
N ASP A 23 -10.28 -3.71 20.91
CA ASP A 23 -11.33 -4.71 21.02
C ASP A 23 -12.18 -4.50 22.28
N ALA A 24 -11.55 -4.18 23.41
CA ALA A 24 -12.26 -3.84 24.65
C ALA A 24 -13.11 -2.58 24.48
N ALA A 25 -12.59 -1.54 23.83
CA ALA A 25 -13.32 -0.32 23.54
C ALA A 25 -14.49 -0.57 22.58
N ALA A 26 -14.29 -1.39 21.53
CA ALA A 26 -15.34 -1.77 20.59
C ALA A 26 -16.45 -2.56 21.29
N LYS A 27 -16.11 -3.51 22.17
CA LYS A 27 -17.09 -4.24 22.99
C LYS A 27 -17.85 -3.32 23.94
N ALA A 28 -17.15 -2.45 24.66
CA ALA A 28 -17.78 -1.47 25.54
C ALA A 28 -18.75 -0.56 24.76
N GLY A 29 -18.38 -0.16 23.54
CA GLY A 29 -19.25 0.61 22.65
C GLY A 29 -20.47 -0.16 22.13
N ALA A 30 -20.33 -1.47 21.90
CA ALA A 30 -21.42 -2.35 21.46
C ALA A 30 -22.45 -2.60 22.57
N ASP A 31 -22.02 -2.59 23.84
CA ASP A 31 -22.89 -2.73 25.00
C ASP A 31 -23.59 -1.42 25.41
N LEU A 32 -23.21 -0.28 24.81
CA LEU A 32 -23.94 0.97 25.03
C LEU A 32 -25.37 0.83 24.50
N PRO A 33 -26.37 1.38 25.22
CA PRO A 33 -27.74 1.40 24.73
C PRO A 33 -27.75 2.11 23.37
N LEU A 34 -28.21 1.39 22.35
CA LEU A 34 -28.39 1.97 21.02
C LEU A 34 -29.27 3.21 21.20
N PRO A 35 -28.84 4.39 20.74
CA PRO A 35 -29.71 5.55 20.77
C PRO A 35 -31.00 5.18 20.04
N THR A 36 -32.14 5.60 20.58
CA THR A 36 -33.44 5.51 19.91
C THR A 36 -33.48 6.51 18.74
N THR A 37 -32.48 6.47 17.88
CA THR A 37 -32.51 7.08 16.58
C THR A 37 -33.49 6.27 15.76
N THR A 38 -34.65 6.86 15.50
CA THR A 38 -35.56 6.39 14.47
C THR A 38 -34.76 6.27 13.19
N TYR A 39 -34.39 5.03 12.83
CA TYR A 39 -33.70 4.77 11.58
C TYR A 39 -34.70 5.06 10.46
N THR A 40 -34.73 6.31 10.02
CA THR A 40 -35.43 6.67 8.80
C THR A 40 -34.60 6.06 7.69
N ALA A 41 -35.04 4.90 7.20
CA ALA A 41 -34.44 4.29 6.02
C ALA A 41 -34.45 5.36 4.93
N LEU A 42 -33.27 5.90 4.63
CA LEU A 42 -33.10 6.83 3.52
C LEU A 42 -33.53 6.05 2.29
N ARG A 43 -34.67 6.43 1.71
CA ARG A 43 -35.12 5.87 0.44
C ARG A 43 -33.97 6.10 -0.52
N ALA A 44 -33.39 5.01 -1.01
CA ALA A 44 -32.35 5.10 -2.02
C ALA A 44 -32.88 6.04 -3.11
N PRO A 45 -32.14 7.11 -3.46
CA PRO A 45 -32.56 7.97 -4.56
C PRO A 45 -32.82 7.06 -5.77
N PRO A 46 -33.88 7.30 -6.54
CA PRO A 46 -34.08 6.54 -7.77
C PRO A 46 -32.78 6.60 -8.57
N PRO A 47 -32.38 5.50 -9.25
CA PRO A 47 -31.20 5.53 -10.09
C PRO A 47 -31.32 6.77 -10.96
N THR A 48 -30.33 7.64 -10.87
CA THR A 48 -30.29 8.88 -11.61
C THR A 48 -30.49 8.49 -13.06
N GLY A 49 -31.70 8.70 -13.59
CA GLY A 49 -31.90 8.64 -15.02
C GLY A 49 -30.82 9.53 -15.60
N CYS A 50 -30.13 9.07 -16.65
CA CYS A 50 -29.11 9.82 -17.37
C CYS A 50 -29.71 11.15 -17.86
N SER A 51 -29.84 12.11 -16.96
CA SER A 51 -30.16 13.48 -17.25
C SER A 51 -28.83 14.04 -17.68
N GLN A 52 -28.72 14.27 -18.98
CA GLN A 52 -27.63 14.98 -19.63
C GLN A 52 -27.65 16.44 -19.17
N VAL A 53 -27.51 16.69 -17.88
CA VAL A 53 -27.31 18.03 -17.38
C VAL A 53 -25.85 18.36 -17.75
N PRO A 54 -25.61 19.34 -18.63
CA PRO A 54 -24.27 19.71 -19.01
C PRO A 54 -23.55 20.17 -17.75
N THR A 55 -22.68 19.32 -17.23
CA THR A 55 -21.87 19.65 -16.07
C THR A 55 -20.83 20.65 -16.55
N THR A 56 -20.97 21.91 -16.15
CA THR A 56 -20.02 22.98 -16.44
C THR A 56 -18.75 22.89 -15.60
N THR A 57 -18.60 21.83 -14.79
CA THR A 57 -17.30 21.52 -14.20
C THR A 57 -16.40 21.00 -15.31
N LEU A 58 -15.40 21.82 -15.66
CA LEU A 58 -14.28 21.43 -16.52
C LEU A 58 -13.66 20.17 -15.95
N LYS A 59 -14.05 19.03 -16.50
CA LYS A 59 -13.43 17.75 -16.25
C LYS A 59 -12.00 17.89 -16.76
N VAL A 60 -11.05 17.97 -15.83
CA VAL A 60 -9.62 17.96 -16.15
C VAL A 60 -9.32 16.57 -16.70
N PHE A 61 -9.34 16.45 -18.02
CA PHE A 61 -8.75 15.33 -18.71
C PHE A 61 -7.25 15.61 -18.77
N CYS A 62 -6.46 14.77 -18.09
CA CYS A 62 -5.07 14.66 -18.47
C CYS A 62 -5.05 13.79 -19.71
N ASP A 63 -4.75 14.39 -20.86
CA ASP A 63 -4.35 13.65 -22.05
C ASP A 63 -3.05 12.93 -21.71
N ILE A 64 -3.17 11.67 -21.27
CA ILE A 64 -2.02 10.78 -21.19
C ILE A 64 -1.57 10.60 -22.64
N PRO A 65 -0.34 11.02 -23.02
CA PRO A 65 0.14 10.84 -24.37
C PRO A 65 -0.03 9.36 -24.73
N GLU A 66 -0.74 9.12 -25.83
CA GLU A 66 -1.03 7.78 -26.32
C GLU A 66 0.31 7.08 -26.52
N SER A 67 0.59 6.11 -25.63
CA SER A 67 1.84 5.34 -25.69
C SER A 67 1.98 4.82 -27.11
N PRO A 68 3.15 4.99 -27.76
CA PRO A 68 3.36 4.46 -29.10
C PRO A 68 2.92 3.00 -29.10
N ALA A 69 2.07 2.64 -30.06
CA ALA A 69 1.45 1.33 -30.16
C ALA A 69 2.52 0.27 -29.93
N GLN A 70 2.46 -0.42 -28.79
CA GLN A 70 3.36 -1.52 -28.53
C GLN A 70 3.17 -2.51 -29.69
N PRO A 71 4.24 -2.99 -30.33
CA PRO A 71 4.11 -4.04 -31.33
C PRO A 71 3.32 -5.16 -30.66
N ALA A 72 2.21 -5.57 -31.28
CA ALA A 72 1.25 -6.50 -30.72
C ALA A 72 1.98 -7.71 -30.14
N VAL A 73 2.23 -7.69 -28.84
CA VAL A 73 2.71 -8.87 -28.13
C VAL A 73 1.50 -9.79 -28.15
N PRO A 74 1.58 -10.98 -28.77
CA PRO A 74 0.44 -11.87 -28.84
C PRO A 74 -0.10 -12.05 -27.42
N SER A 75 -1.32 -11.57 -27.22
CA SER A 75 -2.06 -11.75 -25.99
C SER A 75 -2.18 -13.24 -25.77
N HIS A 76 -1.36 -13.78 -24.88
CA HIS A 76 -1.63 -15.07 -24.27
C HIS A 76 -2.85 -14.87 -23.39
N ASP A 77 -4.04 -14.85 -24.01
CA ASP A 77 -5.27 -15.14 -23.31
C ASP A 77 -5.06 -16.47 -22.60
N PRO A 78 -5.19 -16.55 -21.26
CA PRO A 78 -5.36 -17.82 -20.61
C PRO A 78 -6.75 -18.30 -21.03
N LEU A 79 -6.82 -18.98 -22.18
CA LEU A 79 -7.99 -19.71 -22.61
C LEU A 79 -8.45 -20.55 -21.44
N ALA A 80 -9.57 -20.16 -20.83
CA ALA A 80 -10.30 -21.01 -19.91
C ALA A 80 -10.52 -22.35 -20.64
N PRO A 81 -10.11 -23.48 -20.07
CA PRO A 81 -10.24 -24.75 -20.78
C PRO A 81 -11.72 -25.03 -20.96
N ASN A 82 -12.17 -24.94 -22.22
CA ASN A 82 -13.44 -25.48 -22.65
C ASN A 82 -13.46 -26.96 -22.25
N LEU A 83 -14.33 -27.30 -21.32
CA LEU A 83 -14.60 -28.67 -20.87
C LEU A 83 -15.41 -29.39 -21.96
N SER A 84 -14.83 -29.58 -23.13
CA SER A 84 -15.34 -30.50 -24.13
C SER A 84 -14.83 -31.90 -23.79
N SER A 85 -15.76 -32.76 -23.37
CA SER A 85 -15.62 -34.22 -23.28
C SER A 85 -15.22 -34.79 -24.64
N GLY A 86 -13.92 -34.77 -24.94
CA GLY A 86 -13.30 -35.39 -26.10
C GLY A 86 -12.40 -36.53 -25.64
N SER A 87 -12.94 -37.74 -25.77
CA SER A 87 -12.20 -39.01 -25.70
C SER A 87 -10.88 -38.96 -26.47
N GLY A 88 -9.77 -39.41 -25.86
CA GLY A 88 -8.74 -40.14 -26.61
C GLY A 88 -7.41 -39.47 -26.97
N ALA A 89 -7.12 -38.21 -26.58
CA ALA A 89 -5.82 -37.57 -26.85
C ALA A 89 -5.04 -37.24 -25.57
N HIS A 90 -4.75 -38.25 -24.75
CA HIS A 90 -4.13 -38.06 -23.43
C HIS A 90 -2.59 -38.06 -23.47
N ARG A 91 -2.03 -37.03 -22.81
CA ARG A 91 -0.73 -37.01 -22.09
C ARG A 91 0.55 -36.77 -22.91
N LYS A 92 0.67 -35.57 -23.47
CA LYS A 92 1.90 -34.80 -23.20
C LYS A 92 1.55 -33.62 -22.30
N ARG A 93 1.22 -33.94 -21.04
CA ARG A 93 1.12 -32.93 -19.98
C ARG A 93 2.46 -32.20 -19.98
N ASN A 94 2.43 -30.90 -20.23
CA ASN A 94 3.62 -30.06 -20.30
C ASN A 94 4.47 -30.34 -19.04
N PRO A 95 5.75 -30.73 -19.18
CA PRO A 95 6.61 -31.04 -18.03
C PRO A 95 6.61 -29.90 -16.99
N LEU A 96 6.43 -28.66 -17.42
CA LEU A 96 6.29 -27.49 -16.55
C LEU A 96 5.05 -27.57 -15.65
N GLN A 97 3.90 -27.98 -16.18
CA GLN A 97 2.67 -28.14 -15.38
C GLN A 97 2.84 -29.23 -14.31
N ARG A 98 3.53 -30.33 -14.65
CA ARG A 98 3.84 -31.39 -13.67
C ARG A 98 4.80 -30.89 -12.59
N ALA A 99 5.82 -30.12 -12.96
CA ALA A 99 6.73 -29.51 -12.00
C ALA A 99 6.01 -28.52 -11.07
N HIS A 100 5.11 -27.70 -11.61
CA HIS A 100 4.29 -26.76 -10.82
C HIS A 100 3.36 -27.47 -9.85
N LEU A 101 2.65 -28.51 -10.31
CA LEU A 101 1.79 -29.31 -9.45
C LEU A 101 2.59 -29.99 -8.33
N LYS A 102 3.77 -30.54 -8.66
CA LYS A 102 4.66 -31.14 -7.66
C LYS A 102 5.09 -30.10 -6.61
N ARG A 103 5.48 -28.90 -7.03
CA ARG A 103 5.85 -27.81 -6.10
C ARG A 103 4.70 -27.42 -5.17
N LEU A 104 3.46 -27.39 -5.67
CA LEU A 104 2.28 -27.12 -4.84
C LEU A 104 2.01 -28.25 -3.85
N THR A 105 2.10 -29.51 -4.28
CA THR A 105 1.87 -30.66 -3.38
C THR A 105 2.95 -30.76 -2.32
N ASP A 106 4.21 -30.51 -2.68
CA ASP A 106 5.33 -30.54 -1.75
C ASP A 106 5.21 -29.41 -0.70
N ALA A 107 4.64 -28.26 -1.08
CA ALA A 107 4.40 -27.13 -0.18
C ALA A 107 3.06 -27.21 0.59
N ALA A 108 2.18 -28.18 0.30
CA ALA A 108 0.81 -28.21 0.82
C ALA A 108 0.74 -28.41 2.35
N SER A 109 1.77 -28.99 2.97
CA SER A 109 1.86 -29.16 4.42
C SER A 109 2.14 -27.87 5.17
N ASN A 110 2.58 -26.80 4.49
CA ASN A 110 2.85 -25.49 5.08
C ASN A 110 2.08 -24.40 4.31
N SER A 111 1.06 -23.83 4.95
CA SER A 111 0.19 -22.81 4.35
C SER A 111 0.97 -21.63 3.76
N ALA A 112 2.00 -21.12 4.46
CA ALA A 112 2.81 -20.00 3.97
C ALA A 112 3.64 -20.40 2.73
N ALA A 113 4.24 -21.59 2.75
CA ALA A 113 5.00 -22.10 1.61
C ALA A 113 4.10 -22.32 0.39
N PHE A 114 2.90 -22.89 0.59
CA PHE A 114 1.91 -23.08 -0.45
C PHE A 114 1.53 -21.75 -1.12
N TRP A 115 1.18 -20.74 -0.33
CA TRP A 115 0.79 -19.43 -0.85
C TRP A 115 1.92 -18.71 -1.58
N ASN A 116 3.17 -18.88 -1.13
CA ASN A 116 4.32 -18.32 -1.83
C ASN A 116 4.55 -18.98 -3.21
N VAL A 117 4.43 -20.31 -3.29
CA VAL A 117 4.53 -21.04 -4.56
C VAL A 117 3.37 -20.66 -5.47
N TYR A 118 2.14 -20.60 -4.95
CA TYR A 118 0.96 -20.23 -5.71
C TYR A 118 1.05 -18.81 -6.27
N ARG A 119 1.36 -17.82 -5.43
CA ARG A 119 1.54 -16.42 -5.86
C ARG A 119 2.64 -16.28 -6.92
N GLY A 120 3.77 -16.97 -6.74
CA GLY A 120 4.84 -16.97 -7.76
C GLY A 120 4.43 -17.53 -9.13
N MET A 121 3.33 -18.27 -9.21
CA MET A 121 2.77 -18.79 -10.47
C MET A 121 1.56 -18.00 -10.97
N ALA A 122 0.70 -17.52 -10.06
CA ALA A 122 -0.55 -16.85 -10.37
C ALA A 122 -0.36 -15.34 -10.60
N ASP A 123 0.54 -14.71 -9.82
CA ASP A 123 0.78 -13.29 -9.95
C ASP A 123 1.58 -13.04 -11.23
N PRO A 124 1.19 -12.05 -12.05
CA PRO A 124 1.99 -11.66 -13.20
C PRO A 124 3.39 -11.30 -12.71
N LYS A 125 4.42 -11.77 -13.42
CA LYS A 125 5.80 -11.39 -13.10
C LYS A 125 5.87 -9.87 -12.98
N PRO A 126 6.38 -9.33 -11.86
CA PRO A 126 6.47 -7.89 -11.66
C PRO A 126 7.22 -7.32 -12.86
N ARG A 127 6.53 -6.47 -13.62
CA ARG A 127 7.16 -5.74 -14.72
C ARG A 127 7.91 -4.59 -14.08
N ALA A 128 9.15 -4.37 -14.51
CA ALA A 128 9.82 -3.12 -14.19
C ALA A 128 8.88 -1.98 -14.64
N PRO A 129 8.61 -0.98 -13.79
CA PRO A 129 7.79 0.14 -14.18
C PRO A 129 8.40 0.75 -15.44
N ALA A 130 7.60 0.95 -16.49
CA ALA A 130 8.04 1.54 -17.75
C ALA A 130 8.26 3.07 -17.65
N VAL A 131 8.44 3.55 -16.42
CA VAL A 131 8.52 4.97 -16.07
C VAL A 131 9.98 5.30 -15.84
N SER A 132 10.47 6.37 -16.44
CA SER A 132 11.87 6.77 -16.25
C SER A 132 12.10 7.25 -14.82
N LEU A 133 13.34 7.18 -14.35
CA LEU A 133 13.70 7.74 -13.03
C LEU A 133 13.42 9.26 -12.97
N ALA A 134 13.56 9.97 -14.09
CA ALA A 134 13.27 11.39 -14.16
C ALA A 134 11.77 11.69 -13.92
N ASP A 135 10.87 10.87 -14.48
CA ASP A 135 9.44 11.03 -14.28
C ASP A 135 9.04 10.71 -12.83
N LEU A 136 9.65 9.68 -12.23
CA LEU A 136 9.44 9.36 -10.81
C LEU A 136 9.93 10.49 -9.90
N ALA A 137 11.09 11.08 -10.19
CA ALA A 137 11.62 12.21 -9.46
C ALA A 137 10.69 13.43 -9.52
N ALA A 138 10.19 13.78 -10.72
CA ALA A 138 9.24 14.88 -10.88
C ALA A 138 7.92 14.65 -10.13
N CYS A 139 7.39 13.41 -10.17
CA CYS A 139 6.21 13.05 -9.37
C CYS A 139 6.47 13.10 -7.87
N PHE A 140 7.66 12.69 -7.44
CA PHE A 140 8.04 12.70 -6.03
C PHE A 140 8.21 14.14 -5.52
N GLU A 141 8.92 14.98 -6.26
CA GLU A 141 9.11 16.40 -5.97
C GLU A 141 7.76 17.12 -5.82
N LYS A 142 6.82 16.88 -6.73
CA LYS A 142 5.46 17.44 -6.64
C LYS A 142 4.66 16.96 -5.43
N ARG A 143 4.97 15.77 -4.90
CA ARG A 143 4.28 15.20 -3.72
C ARG A 143 4.91 15.62 -2.41
N MET A 144 6.23 15.79 -2.39
CA MET A 144 6.98 16.23 -1.23
C MET A 144 6.86 17.74 -1.03
N ASN A 145 6.83 18.50 -2.13
CA ASN A 145 6.69 19.94 -2.08
C ASN A 145 5.21 20.33 -2.07
N THR A 146 4.73 20.81 -0.94
CA THR A 146 3.37 21.31 -0.79
C THR A 146 3.12 22.46 -1.77
N ALA A 147 2.00 22.43 -2.51
CA ALA A 147 1.64 23.52 -3.42
C ALA A 147 1.62 24.86 -2.66
N GLN A 148 2.24 25.90 -3.23
CA GLN A 148 2.39 27.22 -2.58
C GLN A 148 1.05 27.83 -2.14
N SER A 149 -0.03 27.53 -2.86
CA SER A 149 -1.39 27.91 -2.50
C SER A 149 -2.27 26.69 -2.30
N PRO A 150 -3.04 26.60 -1.20
CA PRO A 150 -4.02 25.53 -1.02
C PRO A 150 -5.14 25.64 -2.07
N PRO A 151 -5.80 24.53 -2.44
CA PRO A 151 -6.98 24.55 -3.32
C PRO A 151 -8.08 25.46 -2.77
N PRO A 152 -8.95 26.04 -3.63
CA PRO A 152 -10.03 26.93 -3.19
C PRO A 152 -11.07 26.22 -2.30
N GLU A 153 -11.22 24.90 -2.41
CA GLU A 153 -12.09 24.09 -1.54
C GLU A 153 -11.45 23.76 -0.18
N PHE A 154 -10.19 24.14 0.04
CA PHE A 154 -9.49 23.86 1.28
C PHE A 154 -10.08 24.66 2.43
N ASN A 155 -10.43 23.98 3.53
CA ASN A 155 -11.00 24.64 4.70
C ASN A 155 -9.93 25.50 5.40
N MET A 156 -9.99 26.81 5.15
CA MET A 156 -9.06 27.78 5.71
C MET A 156 -9.17 27.93 7.23
N GLU A 157 -10.34 27.65 7.83
CA GLU A 157 -10.51 27.66 9.28
C GLU A 157 -9.77 26.48 9.92
N TYR A 158 -9.87 25.30 9.30
CA TYR A 158 -9.11 24.13 9.73
C TYR A 158 -7.59 24.37 9.59
N LYS A 159 -7.16 24.96 8.47
CA LYS A 159 -5.76 25.37 8.27
C LYS A 159 -5.27 26.25 9.42
N ARG A 160 -6.03 27.31 9.73
CA ARG A 160 -5.69 28.26 10.80
C ARG A 160 -5.63 27.59 12.17
N ALA A 161 -6.57 26.69 12.49
CA ALA A 161 -6.56 25.95 13.75
C ALA A 161 -5.35 25.00 13.87
N VAL A 162 -4.94 24.38 12.76
CA VAL A 162 -3.72 23.55 12.71
C VAL A 162 -2.47 24.41 12.88
N GLU A 163 -2.39 25.56 12.22
CA GLU A 163 -1.30 26.53 12.37
C GLU A 163 -1.18 27.04 13.80
N GLU A 164 -2.30 27.38 14.44
CA GLU A 164 -2.34 27.79 15.84
C GLU A 164 -1.87 26.66 16.77
N ARG A 165 -2.31 25.42 16.54
CA ARG A 165 -1.81 24.27 17.29
C ARG A 165 -0.31 24.05 17.08
N ALA A 166 0.18 24.21 15.85
CA ALA A 166 1.59 24.06 15.52
C ALA A 166 2.47 25.13 16.20
N GLN A 167 2.01 26.38 16.26
CA GLN A 167 2.69 27.47 16.98
C GLN A 167 2.79 27.22 18.50
N ASN A 168 1.86 26.46 19.05
CA ASN A 168 1.84 26.11 20.47
C ASN A 168 2.67 24.85 20.80
N ILE A 169 3.35 24.24 19.82
CA ILE A 169 4.28 23.13 20.08
C ILE A 169 5.52 23.73 20.77
N PRO A 170 5.82 23.36 22.03
CA PRO A 170 6.85 24.03 22.85
C PRO A 170 8.27 23.98 22.30
N PHE A 171 8.49 23.14 21.29
CA PHE A 171 9.72 23.05 20.53
C PHE A 171 9.32 22.99 19.06
N PRO A 172 9.34 24.11 18.29
CA PRO A 172 9.39 23.97 16.85
C PRO A 172 10.62 23.12 16.56
N SER A 173 10.43 21.95 15.94
CA SER A 173 11.52 21.07 15.52
C SER A 173 12.39 21.67 14.40
N GLY A 174 12.29 22.99 14.18
CA GLY A 174 12.94 23.80 13.17
C GLY A 174 13.63 25.01 13.82
N ASP A 175 14.88 25.27 13.42
CA ASP A 175 15.63 26.49 13.74
C ASP A 175 14.87 27.63 13.05
N PRO A 176 14.40 28.64 13.81
CA PRO A 176 13.67 29.76 13.24
C PRO A 176 14.46 30.56 12.21
N ASN A 177 15.77 30.30 12.04
CA ASN A 177 16.63 30.94 11.04
C ASN A 177 16.85 30.13 9.75
N SER A 178 16.33 28.91 9.64
CA SER A 178 16.41 28.14 8.39
C SER A 178 15.21 28.47 7.50
N GLU A 179 15.45 29.07 6.33
CA GLU A 179 14.40 29.42 5.36
C GLU A 179 13.63 28.18 4.84
N ASP A 180 14.23 26.98 4.93
CA ASP A 180 13.72 25.76 4.30
C ASP A 180 13.00 24.78 5.25
N GLN A 181 12.95 25.02 6.56
CA GLN A 181 12.37 24.09 7.56
C GLN A 181 12.87 22.64 7.42
N THR A 182 14.08 22.44 6.89
CA THR A 182 14.74 21.13 6.83
C THR A 182 15.17 20.70 8.23
N PHE A 183 15.33 19.39 8.45
CA PHE A 183 15.86 18.84 9.70
C PHE A 183 17.07 19.67 10.15
N ASN A 184 17.00 20.24 11.36
CA ASN A 184 17.93 21.29 11.82
C ASN A 184 19.39 20.87 11.82
N GLU A 185 19.65 19.58 11.87
CA GLU A 185 20.99 19.04 11.92
C GLU A 185 21.07 17.90 10.92
N ARG A 186 22.20 17.82 10.21
CA ARG A 186 22.53 16.62 9.44
C ARG A 186 22.51 15.45 10.41
N LEU A 187 21.81 14.38 10.04
CA LEU A 187 21.84 13.15 10.82
C LEU A 187 23.29 12.75 11.03
N SER A 188 23.63 12.44 12.27
CA SER A 188 24.93 11.91 12.63
C SER A 188 24.96 10.39 12.41
N GLU A 189 26.15 9.79 12.47
CA GLU A 189 26.27 8.33 12.45
C GLU A 189 25.62 7.70 13.71
N GLU A 190 25.62 8.41 14.84
CA GLU A 190 24.98 7.98 16.10
C GLU A 190 23.46 7.87 15.95
N ASP A 191 22.84 8.81 15.22
CA ASP A 191 21.39 8.76 14.94
C ASP A 191 21.02 7.54 14.08
N ILE A 192 21.88 7.18 13.12
CA ILE A 192 21.69 6.00 12.27
C ILE A 192 21.87 4.71 13.07
N GLU A 193 22.89 4.67 13.94
CA GLU A 193 23.10 3.54 14.84
C GLU A 193 21.88 3.31 15.74
N TRP A 194 21.38 4.38 16.37
CA TRP A 194 20.18 4.33 17.20
C TRP A 194 18.94 3.86 16.42
N ALA A 195 18.75 4.37 15.20
CA ALA A 195 17.64 3.96 14.35
C ALA A 195 17.73 2.47 13.96
N LYS A 196 18.95 1.96 13.74
CA LYS A 196 19.17 0.54 13.44
C LYS A 196 18.93 -0.35 14.65
N GLU A 197 19.37 0.04 15.84
CA GLU A 197 19.04 -0.68 17.07
C GLU A 197 17.51 -0.78 17.23
N HIS A 198 16.79 0.30 16.92
CA HIS A 198 15.33 0.28 16.91
C HIS A 198 14.74 -0.65 15.83
N LEU A 199 15.33 -0.69 14.63
CA LEU A 199 14.93 -1.58 13.54
C LEU A 199 15.17 -3.07 13.85
N GLU A 200 16.23 -3.39 14.60
CA GLU A 200 16.53 -4.78 15.00
C GLU A 200 15.42 -5.37 15.86
N SER A 201 14.78 -4.57 16.71
CA SER A 201 13.60 -5.00 17.47
C SER A 201 12.40 -5.36 16.56
N HIS A 202 12.42 -4.93 15.29
CA HIS A 202 11.39 -5.15 14.28
C HIS A 202 11.83 -6.04 13.10
N CYS A 203 12.95 -6.78 13.24
CA CYS A 203 13.55 -7.60 12.17
C CYS A 203 12.63 -8.67 11.55
N LYS A 204 11.49 -9.01 12.19
CA LYS A 204 10.48 -9.95 11.69
C LYS A 204 9.33 -9.30 10.92
N SER A 205 9.41 -8.01 10.64
CA SER A 205 8.38 -7.31 9.87
C SER A 205 8.29 -7.84 8.44
N SER A 206 7.13 -7.59 7.81
CA SER A 206 6.92 -7.96 6.41
C SER A 206 7.84 -7.15 5.50
N VAL A 207 8.33 -7.79 4.45
CA VAL A 207 9.17 -7.17 3.43
C VAL A 207 8.41 -6.02 2.76
N GLY A 208 9.08 -4.88 2.55
CA GLY A 208 8.51 -3.70 1.91
C GLY A 208 8.08 -3.95 0.45
N LEU A 209 7.43 -2.94 -0.15
CA LEU A 209 7.01 -2.98 -1.57
C LEU A 209 8.19 -3.17 -2.53
N ASP A 210 9.35 -2.63 -2.15
CA ASP A 210 10.64 -2.76 -2.82
C ASP A 210 11.29 -4.14 -2.66
N ARG A 211 10.64 -5.03 -1.91
CA ARG A 211 11.13 -6.37 -1.56
C ARG A 211 12.42 -6.36 -0.76
N ARG A 212 12.72 -5.25 -0.08
CA ARG A 212 13.82 -5.20 0.89
C ARG A 212 13.30 -5.44 2.30
N SER A 213 14.07 -6.21 3.05
CA SER A 213 13.81 -6.47 4.46
C SER A 213 14.56 -5.47 5.35
N TYR A 214 14.10 -5.25 6.58
CA TYR A 214 14.84 -4.41 7.53
C TYR A 214 16.23 -4.97 7.86
N GLN A 215 16.43 -6.28 7.74
CA GLN A 215 17.74 -6.90 7.90
C GLN A 215 18.74 -6.42 6.85
N GLU A 216 18.33 -6.33 5.57
CA GLU A 216 19.20 -5.81 4.52
C GLU A 216 19.55 -4.33 4.72
N VAL A 217 18.66 -3.55 5.35
CA VAL A 217 18.93 -2.14 5.69
C VAL A 217 19.90 -2.04 6.88
N ALA A 218 19.76 -2.94 7.86
CA ALA A 218 20.67 -3.01 9.01
C ALA A 218 22.11 -3.36 8.60
N GLU A 219 22.28 -4.19 7.55
CA GLU A 219 23.57 -4.62 7.00
C GLU A 219 24.36 -3.52 6.26
N ILE A 220 23.73 -2.42 5.83
CA ILE A 220 24.41 -1.28 5.17
C ILE A 220 25.35 -0.62 6.18
N GLU A 221 26.52 -0.08 5.82
CA GLU A 221 27.36 0.65 6.79
C GLU A 221 26.69 1.98 7.26
N ASN A 222 26.87 2.37 8.52
CA ASN A 222 26.18 3.53 9.12
C ASN A 222 26.55 4.85 8.42
N ASP A 223 27.82 5.02 8.04
CA ASP A 223 28.36 6.17 7.33
C ASP A 223 27.74 6.32 5.93
N VAL A 224 27.60 5.21 5.20
CA VAL A 224 27.00 5.18 3.87
C VAL A 224 25.52 5.57 3.94
N LEU A 225 24.79 5.03 4.90
CA LEU A 225 23.36 5.31 5.09
C LEU A 225 23.13 6.74 5.58
N CYS A 226 23.95 7.23 6.51
CA CYS A 226 23.96 8.60 7.00
C CYS A 226 24.16 9.59 5.85
N LYS A 227 25.19 9.36 5.00
CA LYS A 227 25.49 10.19 3.84
C LYS A 227 24.32 10.22 2.86
N LEU A 228 23.75 9.06 2.52
CA LEU A 228 22.62 8.96 1.61
C LEU A 228 21.40 9.76 2.10
N ILE A 229 21.03 9.60 3.36
CA ILE A 229 19.84 10.28 3.92
C ILE A 229 20.06 11.79 3.96
N ASN A 230 21.25 12.24 4.37
CA ASN A 230 21.58 13.66 4.39
C ASN A 230 21.61 14.29 2.99
N GLU A 231 22.11 13.57 1.98
CA GLU A 231 22.08 14.02 0.58
C GLU A 231 20.66 14.11 0.02
N CYS A 232 19.76 13.22 0.45
CA CYS A 232 18.35 13.24 0.08
C CYS A 232 17.53 14.32 0.79
N GLY A 233 17.86 14.64 2.04
CA GLY A 233 17.14 15.63 2.86
C GLY A 233 17.57 17.08 2.64
N SER A 234 18.67 17.33 1.92
CA SER A 234 19.21 18.68 1.65
C SER A 234 18.78 19.27 0.31
N LYS A 235 17.76 18.71 -0.36
CA LYS A 235 17.25 19.15 -1.67
C LYS A 235 15.77 19.47 -1.58
#